data_AF-A0A954IGJ7-F1
#
_entry.id   AF-A0A954IGJ7-F1
#
_cell.length_a   1.000
_cell.length_b   1.000
_cell.length_c   1.000
_cell.angle_alpha   90.00
_cell.angle_beta   90.00
_cell.angle_gamma   90.00
#
_symmetry.space_group_name_H-M   'P 1'
#
loop_
_entity.id
_entity.type
_entity.pdbx_description
1 polymer ?
#
loop_
_entity_poly.entity_id
_entity_poly.type
_entity_poly.pdbx_seq_one_letter_code
_entity_poly.pdbx_strand_id
1 'polypeptide(L)'
;VPIDNNLSEQLMRHVATGRNNWMFSGSIIGGERAADLLTIVCSAHRNDLDVTAYVQGVLDAMLSGSTDYFSLRPDIWAAAHPEQIRIYRQEERRDRADRKQRRRALRREHLRTSARR
;
A
#
# COMPACT_ATOMS: atom_id res chain seq x y z
N VAL A 1 -8.72 7.65 -15.41
CA VAL A 1 -8.62 6.37 -14.65
C VAL A 1 -8.36 5.27 -15.67
N PRO A 2 -7.35 4.41 -15.49
CA PRO A 2 -7.13 3.26 -16.38
C PRO A 2 -8.37 2.36 -16.41
N ILE A 3 -8.65 1.71 -17.54
CA ILE A 3 -9.81 0.79 -17.65
C ILE A 3 -9.57 -0.56 -16.95
N ASP A 4 -8.37 -0.78 -16.39
CA ASP A 4 -8.00 -2.01 -15.72
C ASP A 4 -8.04 -1.91 -14.19
N ASN A 5 -8.39 -3.02 -13.53
CA ASN A 5 -8.53 -3.12 -12.07
C ASN A 5 -7.28 -3.66 -11.37
N ASN A 6 -6.16 -3.82 -12.08
CA ASN A 6 -4.97 -4.53 -11.58
C ASN A 6 -4.45 -3.93 -10.27
N LEU A 7 -4.53 -2.60 -10.12
CA LEU A 7 -4.10 -1.91 -8.91
C LEU A 7 -4.96 -2.31 -7.69
N SER A 8 -6.28 -2.31 -7.86
CA SER A 8 -7.22 -2.70 -6.80
C SER A 8 -7.05 -4.17 -6.42
N GLU A 9 -6.93 -5.07 -7.40
CA GLU A 9 -6.67 -6.49 -7.15
C GLU A 9 -5.33 -6.70 -6.42
N GLN A 10 -4.30 -5.95 -6.81
CA GLN A 10 -3.00 -6.01 -6.16
C GLN A 10 -3.03 -5.58 -4.70
N LEU A 11 -3.82 -4.55 -4.38
CA LEU A 11 -3.99 -4.09 -3.00
C LEU A 11 -4.80 -5.09 -2.16
N MET A 12 -5.82 -5.72 -2.75
CA MET A 12 -6.62 -6.75 -2.08
C MET A 12 -5.86 -8.04 -1.77
N ARG A 13 -4.76 -8.34 -2.49
CA ARG A 13 -3.91 -9.50 -2.17
C ARG A 13 -3.38 -9.46 -0.75
N HIS A 14 -3.04 -8.30 -0.20
CA HIS A 14 -2.55 -8.20 1.18
C HIS A 14 -3.60 -8.62 2.21
N VAL A 15 -4.86 -8.23 1.98
CA VAL A 15 -6.01 -8.63 2.81
C VAL A 15 -6.26 -10.14 2.66
N ALA A 16 -6.23 -10.65 1.42
CA ALA A 16 -6.47 -12.06 1.13
C ALA A 16 -5.40 -12.98 1.76
N THR A 17 -4.14 -12.57 1.78
CA THR A 17 -3.07 -13.33 2.47
C THR A 17 -3.26 -13.33 4.00
N GLY A 18 -3.75 -12.23 4.58
CA GLY A 18 -4.00 -12.12 6.02
C GLY A 18 -5.26 -12.83 6.53
N ARG A 19 -6.17 -13.25 5.63
CA ARG A 19 -7.48 -13.83 6.01
C ARG A 19 -7.37 -15.01 6.98
N ASN A 20 -6.35 -15.87 6.83
CA ASN A 20 -6.19 -17.03 7.72
C ASN A 20 -5.64 -16.63 9.10
N ASN A 21 -4.94 -15.50 9.19
CA ASN A 21 -4.41 -14.99 10.46
C ASN A 21 -5.48 -14.28 11.29
N TRP A 22 -6.55 -13.80 10.65
CA TRP A 22 -7.61 -13.02 11.30
C TRP A 22 -8.98 -13.71 11.23
N MET A 23 -9.01 -15.01 10.92
CA MET A 23 -10.23 -15.81 10.74
C MET A 23 -11.07 -15.90 12.02
N PHE A 24 -10.44 -15.72 13.19
CA PHE A 24 -11.09 -15.76 14.49
C PHE A 24 -10.94 -14.40 15.18
N SER A 25 -11.79 -13.43 14.82
CA SER A 25 -12.01 -12.31 15.72
C SER A 25 -12.80 -12.83 16.92
N GLY A 26 -12.18 -12.88 18.11
CA GLY A 26 -12.79 -13.42 19.33
C GLY A 26 -14.07 -12.69 19.79
N SER A 27 -14.44 -11.59 19.14
CA SER A 27 -15.73 -10.88 19.28
C SER A 27 -16.01 -10.01 18.05
N ILE A 28 -17.27 -9.58 17.88
CA ILE A 28 -17.66 -8.64 16.81
C ILE A 28 -16.94 -7.29 16.98
N ILE A 29 -16.92 -6.76 18.21
CA ILE A 29 -16.24 -5.50 18.55
C ILE A 29 -14.73 -5.57 18.26
N GLY A 30 -14.10 -6.71 18.54
CA GLY A 30 -12.70 -6.95 18.17
C GLY A 30 -12.48 -6.90 16.66
N GLY A 31 -13.48 -7.34 15.88
CA GLY A 31 -13.44 -7.35 14.42
C GLY A 31 -13.55 -5.95 13.84
N GLU A 32 -14.47 -5.15 14.38
CA GLU A 32 -14.62 -3.73 14.03
C GLU A 32 -13.33 -2.95 14.30
N ARG A 33 -12.74 -3.11 15.49
CA ARG A 33 -11.47 -2.46 15.84
C ARG A 33 -10.32 -2.89 14.93
N ALA A 34 -10.26 -4.17 14.58
CA ALA A 34 -9.25 -4.68 13.65
C ALA A 34 -9.44 -4.09 12.25
N ALA A 35 -10.69 -3.92 11.79
CA ALA A 35 -11.00 -3.29 10.50
C ALA A 35 -10.62 -1.80 10.48
N ASP A 36 -10.85 -1.08 11.57
CA ASP A 36 -10.43 0.32 11.70
C ASP A 36 -8.91 0.46 11.65
N LEU A 37 -8.19 -0.36 12.42
CA LEU A 37 -6.72 -0.37 12.41
C LEU A 37 -6.16 -0.74 11.03
N LEU A 38 -6.75 -1.75 10.38
CA LEU A 38 -6.37 -2.14 9.02
C LEU A 38 -6.58 -0.99 8.04
N THR A 39 -7.68 -0.25 8.16
CA THR A 39 -7.96 0.93 7.32
C THR A 39 -6.88 2.00 7.49
N ILE A 40 -6.46 2.29 8.73
CA ILE A 40 -5.38 3.25 9.02
C ILE A 40 -4.05 2.78 8.42
N VAL A 41 -3.68 1.52 8.67
CA VAL A 41 -2.43 0.92 8.17
C VAL A 41 -2.39 0.89 6.64
N CYS A 42 -3.47 0.47 5.99
CA CYS A 42 -3.58 0.46 4.54
C CYS A 42 -3.48 1.87 3.97
N SER A 43 -4.06 2.88 4.63
CA SER A 43 -3.98 4.27 4.20
C SER A 43 -2.55 4.81 4.30
N ALA A 44 -1.81 4.52 5.38
CA ALA A 44 -0.40 4.85 5.49
C ALA A 44 0.45 4.15 4.43
N HIS A 45 0.19 2.86 4.17
CA HIS A 45 0.89 2.11 3.14
C HIS A 45 0.66 2.68 1.72
N ARG A 46 -0.56 3.17 1.43
CA ARG A 46 -0.90 3.80 0.15
C ARG A 46 -0.20 5.14 -0.07
N ASN A 47 0.17 5.84 1.00
CA ASN A 47 1.00 7.05 0.95
C ASN A 47 2.50 6.75 1.01
N ASP A 48 2.89 5.48 0.87
CA ASP A 48 4.27 4.99 0.92
C ASP A 48 5.03 5.31 2.21
N LEU A 49 4.30 5.54 3.29
CA LEU A 49 4.88 5.80 4.59
C LEU A 49 5.51 4.55 5.22
N ASP A 50 6.43 4.82 6.13
CA ASP A 50 6.74 3.88 7.19
C ASP A 50 5.57 3.72 8.14
N VAL A 51 4.86 2.59 8.01
CA VAL A 51 3.68 2.28 8.81
C VAL A 51 4.00 2.29 10.30
N THR A 52 5.17 1.78 10.71
CA THR A 52 5.53 1.73 12.12
C THR A 52 5.75 3.14 12.66
N ALA A 53 6.51 3.96 11.93
CA ALA A 53 6.78 5.34 12.33
C ALA A 53 5.49 6.19 12.37
N TYR A 54 4.62 6.01 11.37
CA TYR A 54 3.33 6.71 11.31
C TYR A 54 2.42 6.32 12.49
N VAL A 55 2.23 5.02 12.74
CA VAL A 55 1.38 4.56 13.85
C VAL A 55 1.94 5.05 15.19
N GLN A 56 3.25 4.98 15.39
CA GLN A 56 3.89 5.50 16.59
C GLN A 56 3.65 7.00 16.75
N GLY A 57 3.89 7.80 15.71
CA GLY A 57 3.67 9.24 15.74
C GLY A 57 2.21 9.64 16.01
N VAL A 58 1.25 8.89 15.46
CA VAL A 58 -0.17 9.10 15.76
C VAL A 58 -0.50 8.77 17.21
N LEU A 59 0.00 7.64 17.73
CA LEU A 59 -0.22 7.26 19.13
C LEU A 59 0.40 8.26 20.10
N ASP A 60 1.63 8.73 19.82
CA ASP A 60 2.32 9.73 20.65
C ASP A 60 1.57 11.07 20.65
N ALA A 61 1.05 11.50 19.48
CA ALA A 61 0.21 12.69 19.38
C ALA A 61 -1.11 12.54 20.16
N MET A 62 -1.75 11.37 20.10
CA MET A 62 -2.97 11.11 20.88
C MET A 62 -2.70 11.08 22.39
N LEU A 63 -1.60 10.44 22.81
CA LEU A 63 -1.20 10.32 24.21
C LEU A 63 -0.80 11.67 24.82
N SER A 64 -0.22 12.57 24.02
CA SER A 64 0.05 13.96 24.43
C SER A 64 -1.21 14.84 24.52
N GLY A 65 -2.39 14.31 24.19
CA GLY A 65 -3.66 15.03 24.27
C GLY A 65 -4.00 15.85 23.03
N SER A 66 -3.29 15.66 21.91
CA SER A 66 -3.67 16.32 20.65
C SER A 66 -5.02 15.81 20.16
N THR A 67 -5.90 16.76 19.83
CA THR A 67 -7.20 16.50 19.19
C THR A 67 -7.22 16.92 17.73
N ASP A 68 -6.08 17.37 17.19
CA ASP A 68 -5.95 17.69 15.77
C ASP A 68 -5.74 16.40 14.96
N TYR A 69 -6.85 15.68 14.74
CA TYR A 69 -6.83 14.45 13.95
C TYR A 69 -6.60 14.71 12.46
N PHE A 70 -6.79 15.94 11.99
CA PHE A 70 -6.64 16.28 10.59
C PHE A 70 -5.16 16.27 10.18
N SER A 71 -4.27 16.86 10.99
CA SER A 71 -2.82 16.80 10.74
C SER A 71 -2.25 15.39 10.86
N LEU A 72 -2.90 14.52 11.64
CA LEU A 72 -2.53 13.12 11.79
C LEU A 72 -2.94 12.23 10.63
N ARG A 73 -3.70 12.73 9.64
CA ARG A 73 -4.03 11.92 8.47
C ARG A 73 -2.76 11.53 7.69
N PRO A 74 -2.69 10.33 7.10
CA PRO A 74 -1.47 9.85 6.45
C PRO A 74 -0.97 10.74 5.30
N ASP A 75 -1.88 11.38 4.55
CA ASP A 75 -1.54 12.26 3.44
C ASP A 75 -0.90 13.57 3.89
N ILE A 76 -1.39 14.14 5.00
CA ILE A 76 -0.88 15.40 5.56
C ILE A 76 0.37 15.14 6.40
N TRP A 77 0.34 14.09 7.22
CA TRP A 77 1.46 13.69 8.03
C TRP A 77 2.71 13.38 7.19
N ALA A 78 2.52 12.78 6.00
CA ALA A 78 3.61 12.56 5.05
C ALA A 78 4.29 13.85 4.56
N ALA A 79 3.53 14.94 4.41
CA ALA A 79 4.10 16.24 4.04
C ALA A 79 4.96 16.83 5.16
N ALA A 80 4.60 16.56 6.43
CA ALA A 80 5.38 16.98 7.59
C ALA A 80 6.59 16.07 7.88
N HIS A 81 6.56 14.81 7.45
CA HIS A 81 7.60 13.80 7.72
C HIS A 81 8.10 13.14 6.41
N PRO A 82 8.76 13.91 5.52
CA PRO A 82 9.23 13.38 4.24
C PRO A 82 10.28 12.27 4.41
N GLU A 83 11.02 12.24 5.52
CA GLU A 83 12.02 11.22 5.84
C GLU A 83 11.40 9.84 6.08
N GLN A 84 10.10 9.78 6.41
CA GLN A 84 9.38 8.53 6.64
C GLN A 84 8.77 7.96 5.36
N ILE A 85 8.90 8.67 4.23
CA ILE A 85 8.45 8.19 2.92
C ILE A 85 9.46 7.18 2.37
N ARG A 86 8.97 5.98 2.05
CA ARG A 86 9.78 4.86 1.55
C ARG A 86 10.04 4.99 0.04
N ILE A 87 10.93 5.92 -0.33
CA ILE A 87 11.28 6.23 -1.73
C ILE A 87 11.78 4.99 -2.50
N TYR A 88 12.58 4.12 -1.86
CA TYR A 88 13.09 2.88 -2.48
C TYR A 88 11.97 1.97 -3.03
N ARG A 89 10.78 1.98 -2.41
CA ARG A 89 9.65 1.17 -2.85
C ARG A 89 9.05 1.71 -4.14
N GLN A 90 9.08 3.02 -4.34
CA GLN A 90 8.64 3.65 -5.58
C GLN A 90 9.57 3.29 -6.73
N GLU A 91 10.88 3.32 -6.48
CA GLU A 91 11.89 2.87 -7.44
C GLU A 91 11.72 1.40 -7.78
N GLU A 92 11.54 0.53 -6.78
CA GLU A 92 11.33 -0.90 -7.02
C GLU A 92 10.06 -1.18 -7.86
N ARG A 93 8.96 -0.44 -7.60
CA ARG A 93 7.73 -0.53 -8.39
C ARG A 93 7.97 -0.12 -9.85
N ARG A 94 8.74 0.95 -10.09
CA ARG A 94 9.14 1.41 -11.44
C ARG A 94 9.99 0.36 -12.14
N ASP A 95 11.02 -0.16 -11.49
CA ASP A 95 11.91 -1.18 -12.07
C ASP A 95 11.18 -2.49 -12.42
N ARG A 96 10.23 -2.90 -11.57
CA ARG A 96 9.38 -4.08 -11.85
C ARG A 96 8.47 -3.82 -13.05
N ALA A 97 7.89 -2.62 -13.16
CA ALA A 97 7.07 -2.24 -14.31
C ALA A 97 7.89 -2.22 -15.60
N ASP A 98 9.09 -1.63 -15.57
CA ASP A 98 10.01 -1.54 -16.71
C ASP A 98 10.46 -2.92 -17.17
N ARG A 99 10.85 -3.80 -16.24
CA ARG A 99 11.20 -5.20 -16.56
C ARG A 99 10.03 -5.94 -17.21
N LYS A 100 8.81 -5.75 -16.71
CA LYS A 100 7.59 -6.35 -17.27
C LYS A 100 7.31 -5.82 -18.68
N GLN A 101 7.50 -4.52 -18.91
CA GLN A 101 7.29 -3.88 -20.21
C GLN A 101 8.34 -4.33 -21.24
N ARG A 102 9.62 -4.34 -20.88
CA ARG A 102 10.71 -4.85 -21.73
C ARG A 102 10.46 -6.30 -22.13
N ARG A 103 10.11 -7.17 -21.17
CA ARG A 103 9.78 -8.58 -21.45
C ARG A 103 8.60 -8.73 -22.42
N ARG A 104 7.56 -7.89 -22.29
CA ARG A 104 6.41 -7.89 -23.20
C ARG A 104 6.80 -7.42 -24.60
N ALA A 105 7.64 -6.41 -24.71
CA ALA A 105 8.14 -5.91 -25.99
C ALA A 105 8.96 -6.98 -26.74
N LEU A 106 9.92 -7.61 -26.06
CA LEU A 106 10.73 -8.69 -26.63
C LEU A 106 9.88 -9.89 -27.10
N ARG A 107 8.85 -10.27 -26.33
CA ARG A 107 7.90 -11.32 -26.75
C ARG A 107 7.13 -10.94 -28.01
N ARG A 108 6.66 -9.69 -28.11
CA ARG A 108 5.95 -9.20 -29.31
C ARG A 108 6.86 -9.21 -30.53
N GLU A 109 8.12 -8.83 -30.37
CA GLU A 109 9.11 -8.86 -31.45
C GLU A 109 9.42 -10.28 -31.89
N HIS A 110 9.65 -11.20 -30.94
CA HIS A 110 9.86 -12.62 -31.25
C HIS A 110 8.69 -13.22 -32.05
N LEU A 111 7.45 -12.96 -31.62
CA LEU A 111 6.24 -13.40 -32.33
C LEU A 111 6.10 -12.79 -33.74
N ARG A 112 6.53 -11.53 -33.94
CA ARG A 112 6.52 -10.88 -35.26
C ARG A 112 7.57 -11.47 -36.20
N THR A 113 8.74 -11.80 -35.68
CA THR A 113 9.83 -12.40 -36.46
C THR A 113 9.52 -13.86 -36.81
N SER A 114 8.92 -14.63 -35.90
CA SER A 114 8.49 -16.01 -36.17
C SER A 114 7.33 -16.11 -37.15
N ALA A 115 6.43 -15.12 -37.20
CA ALA A 115 5.31 -15.09 -38.14
C ALA A 115 5.69 -14.61 -39.56
N ARG A 116 6.91 -14.13 -39.77
CA ARG A 116 7.44 -13.68 -41.08
C ARG A 116 8.28 -14.74 -41.80
N ARG A 117 8.64 -15.84 -41.12
CA ARG A 117 9.28 -17.02 -41.71
C ARG A 117 8.21 -18.05 -42.04
#